data_AF-A0A7C8QPN0-F1
#
_entry.id   AF-A0A7C8QPN0-F1
#
_cell.length_a   1.000
_cell.length_b   1.000
_cell.length_c   1.000
_cell.angle_alpha   90.00
_cell.angle_beta   90.00
_cell.angle_gamma   90.00
#
_symmetry.space_group_name_H-M   'P 1'
#
loop_
_entity.id
_entity.type
_entity.pdbx_description
1 polymer ?
#
loop_
_entity_poly.entity_id
_entity_poly.type
_entity_poly.pdbx_seq_one_letter_code
_entity_poly.pdbx_strand_id
1 'polypeptide(L)'
;MAPTQFLARTMGPTLLALSASEYRNWHVFPKSSPAVVLLNGTILFACGVGIVQSHNVWHPPQALLVTALGWSILALGASRMAVPELILSSVQESQGPPNALLVGMGTVGIVLCTIGYWL
;
A
#
# COMPACT_ATOMS: atom_id res chain seq x y z
N MET A 1 -15.44 -4.86 -17.64
CA MET A 1 -15.39 -4.76 -16.17
C MET A 1 -15.30 -3.29 -15.81
N ALA A 2 -15.99 -2.84 -14.75
CA ALA A 2 -15.80 -1.47 -14.29
C ALA A 2 -14.35 -1.29 -13.80
N PRO A 3 -13.66 -0.18 -14.13
CA PRO A 3 -12.27 0.06 -13.70
C PRO A 3 -12.05 -0.16 -12.19
N THR A 4 -13.06 0.18 -11.38
CA THR A 4 -13.08 -0.03 -9.92
C THR A 4 -12.95 -1.50 -9.52
N GLN A 5 -13.74 -2.40 -10.11
CA GLN A 5 -13.72 -3.83 -9.77
C GLN A 5 -12.39 -4.49 -10.18
N PHE A 6 -11.86 -4.10 -11.35
CA PHE A 6 -10.57 -4.61 -11.82
C PHE A 6 -9.46 -4.26 -10.81
N LEU A 7 -9.36 -3.00 -10.42
CA LEU A 7 -8.36 -2.56 -9.45
C LEU A 7 -8.58 -3.21 -8.07
N ALA A 8 -9.81 -3.32 -7.60
CA ALA A 8 -10.11 -3.98 -6.33
C ALA A 8 -9.68 -5.46 -6.32
N ARG A 9 -9.90 -6.20 -7.42
CA ARG A 9 -9.44 -7.60 -7.58
C ARG A 9 -7.93 -7.76 -7.58
N THR A 10 -7.20 -6.76 -8.07
CA THR A 10 -5.73 -6.79 -8.04
C THR A 10 -5.23 -6.37 -6.66
N MET A 11 -5.71 -5.26 -6.13
CA MET A 11 -5.19 -4.64 -4.91
C MET A 11 -5.56 -5.42 -3.65
N GLY A 12 -6.74 -6.03 -3.60
CA GLY A 12 -7.19 -6.81 -2.42
C GLY A 12 -6.23 -7.94 -2.06
N PRO A 13 -5.99 -8.91 -2.96
CA PRO A 13 -5.01 -9.98 -2.75
C PRO A 13 -3.58 -9.46 -2.52
N THR A 14 -3.18 -8.39 -3.22
CA THR A 14 -1.86 -7.78 -3.04
C THR A 14 -1.68 -7.23 -1.61
N LEU A 15 -2.65 -6.48 -1.08
CA LEU A 15 -2.57 -5.95 0.28
C LEU A 15 -2.56 -7.05 1.34
N LEU A 16 -3.33 -8.13 1.12
CA LEU A 16 -3.31 -9.30 2.00
C LEU A 16 -1.94 -9.97 2.02
N ALA A 17 -1.38 -10.24 0.84
CA ALA A 17 -0.07 -10.87 0.70
C ALA A 17 1.04 -10.00 1.30
N LEU A 18 1.00 -8.68 1.05
CA LEU A 18 1.95 -7.73 1.62
C LEU A 18 1.84 -7.71 3.14
N SER A 19 0.64 -7.53 3.71
CA SER A 19 0.46 -7.45 5.16
C SER A 19 0.96 -8.70 5.88
N ALA A 20 0.65 -9.89 5.34
CA ALA A 20 1.12 -11.16 5.90
C ALA A 20 2.64 -11.33 5.76
N SER A 21 3.21 -10.95 4.62
CA SER A 21 4.65 -11.03 4.35
C SER A 21 5.44 -10.07 5.24
N GLU A 22 5.01 -8.81 5.36
CA GLU A 22 5.67 -7.80 6.18
C GLU A 22 5.64 -8.17 7.66
N TYR A 23 4.49 -8.66 8.14
CA TYR A 23 4.37 -9.15 9.52
C TYR A 23 5.35 -10.29 9.80
N ARG A 24 5.39 -11.31 8.92
CA ARG A 24 6.26 -12.48 9.11
C ARG A 24 7.74 -12.15 8.98
N ASN A 25 8.09 -11.25 8.07
CA ASN A 25 9.47 -10.94 7.71
C ASN A 25 9.98 -9.63 8.33
N TRP A 26 9.31 -9.10 9.37
CA TRP A 26 9.63 -7.79 9.94
C TRP A 26 11.13 -7.56 10.22
N HIS A 27 11.82 -8.60 10.65
CA HIS A 27 13.25 -8.58 10.98
C HIS A 27 14.18 -8.13 9.84
N VAL A 28 13.73 -8.10 8.57
CA VAL A 28 14.53 -7.63 7.43
C VAL A 28 14.53 -6.11 7.27
N PHE A 29 13.47 -5.43 7.71
CA PHE A 29 13.31 -3.99 7.46
C PHE A 29 14.34 -3.13 8.20
N PRO A 30 14.66 -3.35 9.50
CA PRO A 30 15.69 -2.59 10.20
C PRO A 30 17.10 -2.75 9.60
N LYS A 31 17.36 -3.85 8.89
CA LYS A 31 18.65 -4.18 8.26
C LYS A 31 18.76 -3.67 6.81
N SER A 32 17.73 -2.97 6.32
CA SER A 32 17.70 -2.44 4.95
C SER A 32 18.60 -1.22 4.82
N SER A 33 18.88 -0.83 3.57
CA SER A 33 19.60 0.41 3.26
C SER A 33 18.63 1.50 2.81
N PRO A 34 19.02 2.80 2.91
CA PRO A 34 18.21 3.90 2.37
C PRO A 34 17.88 3.73 0.88
N ALA A 35 18.79 3.12 0.10
CA ALA A 35 18.57 2.81 -1.31
C ALA A 35 17.40 1.82 -1.53
N VAL A 36 17.23 0.83 -0.65
CA VAL A 36 16.09 -0.10 -0.71
C VAL A 36 14.78 0.61 -0.37
N VAL A 37 14.80 1.51 0.62
CA VAL A 37 13.63 2.34 0.98
C VAL A 37 13.22 3.24 -0.19
N LEU A 38 14.19 3.90 -0.83
CA LEU A 38 13.97 4.72 -2.02
C LEU A 38 13.40 3.90 -3.19
N LEU A 39 13.96 2.72 -3.45
CA LEU A 39 13.50 1.82 -4.51
C LEU A 39 12.05 1.36 -4.26
N ASN A 40 11.75 0.92 -3.04
CA ASN A 40 10.38 0.56 -2.64
C ASN A 40 9.43 1.75 -2.78
N GLY A 41 9.87 2.95 -2.36
CA GLY A 41 9.14 4.19 -2.56
C GLY A 41 8.83 4.48 -4.03
N THR A 42 9.81 4.29 -4.91
CA THR A 42 9.69 4.51 -6.36
C THR A 42 8.67 3.56 -6.98
N ILE A 43 8.68 2.27 -6.61
CA ILE A 43 7.71 1.28 -7.08
C ILE A 43 6.30 1.68 -6.63
N LEU A 44 6.13 2.01 -5.34
CA LEU A 44 4.84 2.44 -4.81
C LEU A 44 4.35 3.72 -5.47
N PHE A 45 5.23 4.70 -5.69
CA PHE A 45 4.88 5.95 -6.35
C PHE A 45 4.39 5.71 -7.78
N ALA A 46 5.13 4.92 -8.57
CA ALA A 46 4.73 4.58 -9.94
C ALA A 46 3.39 3.83 -9.99
N CYS A 47 3.18 2.86 -9.09
CA CYS A 47 1.90 2.17 -8.95
C CYS A 47 0.76 3.13 -8.57
N GLY A 48 0.99 4.03 -7.61
CA GLY A 48 0.02 5.02 -7.16
C GLY A 48 -0.37 5.99 -8.28
N VAL A 49 0.62 6.49 -9.04
CA VAL A 49 0.37 7.32 -10.24
C VAL A 49 -0.46 6.54 -11.26
N GLY A 50 -0.11 5.28 -11.54
CA GLY A 50 -0.87 4.44 -12.47
C GLY A 50 -2.33 4.23 -12.04
N ILE A 51 -2.56 4.02 -10.75
CA ILE A 51 -3.92 3.89 -10.19
C ILE A 51 -4.68 5.20 -10.30
N VAL A 52 -4.11 6.32 -9.83
CA VAL A 52 -4.79 7.63 -9.86
C VAL A 52 -5.10 8.06 -11.30
N GLN A 53 -4.20 7.81 -12.25
CA GLN A 53 -4.42 8.12 -13.66
C GLN A 53 -5.51 7.24 -14.30
N SER A 54 -5.61 5.97 -13.91
CA SER A 54 -6.63 5.05 -14.45
C SER A 54 -7.96 5.12 -13.70
N HIS A 55 -7.95 5.62 -12.46
CA HIS A 55 -9.09 5.62 -11.57
C HIS A 55 -9.01 6.77 -10.54
N ASN A 56 -9.69 7.87 -10.84
CA ASN A 56 -9.87 9.01 -9.94
C ASN A 56 -11.36 9.36 -9.78
N VAL A 57 -12.14 8.38 -9.34
CA VAL A 57 -13.60 8.46 -9.22
C VAL A 57 -13.97 8.40 -7.75
N TRP A 58 -14.71 9.40 -7.27
CA TRP A 58 -15.05 9.55 -5.86
C TRP A 58 -16.46 9.06 -5.48
N HIS A 59 -17.26 8.64 -6.47
CA HIS A 59 -18.59 8.07 -6.27
C HIS A 59 -18.83 6.92 -7.26
N PRO A 60 -19.48 5.81 -6.87
CA PRO A 60 -20.08 5.48 -5.57
C PRO A 60 -19.03 5.07 -4.50
N PRO A 61 -19.41 4.73 -3.24
CA PRO A 61 -18.46 4.47 -2.15
C PRO A 61 -17.36 3.44 -2.43
N GLN A 62 -17.64 2.45 -3.28
CA GLN A 62 -16.66 1.46 -3.72
C GLN A 62 -15.51 2.10 -4.53
N ALA A 63 -15.86 3.04 -5.42
CA ALA A 63 -14.88 3.81 -6.19
C ALA A 63 -14.08 4.75 -5.29
N LEU A 64 -14.71 5.34 -4.28
CA LEU A 64 -14.04 6.18 -3.29
C LEU A 64 -12.90 5.43 -2.58
N LEU A 65 -13.13 4.19 -2.15
CA LEU A 65 -12.09 3.39 -1.49
C LEU A 65 -10.89 3.11 -2.40
N VAL A 66 -11.14 2.73 -3.67
CA VAL A 66 -10.07 2.46 -4.64
C VAL A 66 -9.27 3.74 -4.94
N THR A 67 -9.96 4.86 -5.16
CA THR A 67 -9.32 6.16 -5.40
C THR A 67 -8.51 6.63 -4.20
N ALA A 68 -9.07 6.56 -2.99
CA ALA A 68 -8.36 6.93 -1.76
C ALA A 68 -7.12 6.05 -1.52
N LEU A 69 -7.20 4.75 -1.83
CA LEU A 69 -6.06 3.85 -1.72
C LEU A 69 -4.98 4.18 -2.77
N GLY A 70 -5.36 4.49 -4.02
CA GLY A 70 -4.44 4.96 -5.05
C GLY A 70 -3.65 6.19 -4.60
N TRP A 71 -4.35 7.20 -4.06
CA TRP A 71 -3.72 8.39 -3.49
C TRP A 71 -2.84 8.08 -2.28
N SER A 72 -3.25 7.17 -1.41
CA SER A 72 -2.46 6.74 -0.25
C SER A 72 -1.16 6.07 -0.66
N ILE A 73 -1.19 5.17 -1.66
CA ILE A 73 -0.02 4.50 -2.22
C ILE A 73 0.93 5.51 -2.88
N LEU A 74 0.37 6.47 -3.64
CA LEU A 74 1.14 7.55 -4.26
C LEU A 74 1.87 8.38 -3.19
N ALA A 75 1.15 8.86 -2.18
CA ALA A 75 1.71 9.68 -1.11
C ALA A 75 2.77 8.92 -0.30
N LEU A 76 2.54 7.64 0.00
CA LEU A 76 3.48 6.78 0.69
C LEU A 76 4.75 6.50 -0.14
N GLY A 77 4.61 6.35 -1.45
CA GLY A 77 5.75 6.24 -2.36
C GLY A 77 6.58 7.52 -2.39
N ALA A 78 5.91 8.66 -2.53
CA ALA A 78 6.54 9.98 -2.55
C ALA A 78 7.29 10.29 -1.24
N SER A 79 6.71 9.95 -0.07
CA SER A 79 7.38 10.19 1.22
C SER A 79 8.65 9.36 1.38
N ARG A 80 8.64 8.09 0.95
CA ARG A 80 9.83 7.22 0.94
C ARG A 80 10.91 7.69 -0.01
N MET A 81 10.53 8.32 -1.13
CA MET A 81 11.48 8.93 -2.07
C MET A 81 12.07 10.24 -1.53
N ALA A 82 11.28 11.03 -0.82
CA ALA A 82 11.69 12.34 -0.31
C ALA A 82 12.65 12.25 0.87
N VAL A 83 12.43 11.28 1.78
CA VAL A 83 13.17 11.17 3.04
C VAL A 83 13.52 9.71 3.40
N PRO A 84 14.27 8.97 2.55
CA PRO A 84 14.51 7.54 2.75
C PRO A 84 15.26 7.22 4.05
N GLU A 85 16.20 8.07 4.48
CA GLU A 85 16.98 7.88 5.72
C GLU A 85 16.09 8.02 6.96
N LEU A 86 15.19 9.00 6.98
CA LEU A 86 14.27 9.24 8.09
C LEU A 86 13.27 8.09 8.26
N ILE A 87 12.80 7.53 7.14
CA ILE A 87 11.92 6.36 7.16
C ILE A 87 12.68 5.14 7.70
N LEU A 88 13.93 4.93 7.27
CA LEU A 88 14.74 3.82 7.75
C LEU A 88 15.04 3.95 9.26
N SER A 89 15.41 5.13 9.75
CA SER A 89 15.70 5.35 11.16
C SER A 89 14.46 5.06 12.03
N SER A 90 13.28 5.50 11.58
CA SER A 90 12.01 5.22 12.27
C SER A 90 11.72 3.72 12.39
N VAL A 91 12.07 2.95 11.36
CA VAL A 91 11.92 1.48 11.36
C VAL A 91 12.96 0.82 12.27
N GLN A 92 14.19 1.33 12.31
CA GLN A 92 15.26 0.82 13.17
C GLN A 92 14.99 1.05 14.65
N GLU A 93 14.37 2.17 15.00
CA GLU A 93 13.95 2.50 16.36
C GLU A 93 12.69 1.74 16.80
N SER A 94 11.93 1.16 15.87
CA SER A 94 10.71 0.43 16.18
C SER A 94 11.00 -0.89 16.89
N GLN A 95 10.35 -1.10 18.05
CA GLN A 95 10.49 -2.32 18.85
C GLN A 95 9.83 -3.56 18.22
N GLY A 96 9.13 -3.40 17.10
CA GLY A 96 8.43 -4.48 16.40
C GLY A 96 7.67 -3.99 15.17
N PRO A 97 6.95 -4.90 14.49
CA PRO A 97 6.12 -4.53 13.36
C PRO A 97 5.04 -3.53 13.75
N PRO A 98 4.69 -2.57 12.87
CA PRO A 98 3.62 -1.62 13.10
C PRO A 98 2.27 -2.32 12.93
N ASN A 99 1.89 -3.13 13.92
CA ASN A 99 0.75 -4.04 13.87
C ASN A 99 -0.55 -3.34 13.48
N ALA A 100 -0.79 -2.12 13.97
CA ALA A 100 -1.98 -1.34 13.62
C ALA A 100 -2.06 -1.03 12.12
N LEU A 101 -0.92 -0.65 11.51
CA LEU A 101 -0.84 -0.38 10.06
C LEU A 101 -1.05 -1.67 9.27
N LEU A 102 -0.39 -2.76 9.64
CA LEU A 102 -0.49 -4.05 8.96
C LEU A 102 -1.90 -4.65 9.04
N VAL A 103 -2.55 -4.55 10.20
CA VAL A 103 -3.96 -4.96 10.37
C VAL A 103 -4.88 -4.07 9.54
N GLY A 104 -4.61 -2.76 9.49
CA GLY A 104 -5.34 -1.83 8.62
C GLY A 104 -5.23 -2.20 7.14
N MET A 105 -4.01 -2.43 6.66
CA MET A 105 -3.75 -2.87 5.29
C MET A 105 -4.43 -4.20 4.97
N GLY A 106 -4.34 -5.18 5.88
CA GLY A 106 -5.02 -6.47 5.74
C GLY A 106 -6.54 -6.32 5.66
N THR A 107 -7.11 -5.49 6.54
CA THR A 107 -8.56 -5.21 6.56
C THR A 107 -9.03 -4.55 5.26
N VAL A 108 -8.30 -3.55 4.77
CA VAL A 108 -8.56 -2.91 3.47
C VAL A 108 -8.45 -3.95 2.34
N GLY A 109 -7.47 -4.86 2.41
CA GLY A 109 -7.33 -5.97 1.46
C GLY A 109 -8.55 -6.89 1.42
N ILE A 110 -9.10 -7.26 2.59
CA ILE A 110 -10.34 -8.06 2.68
C ILE A 110 -11.51 -7.30 2.03
N VAL A 111 -11.69 -6.02 2.36
CA VAL A 111 -12.77 -5.19 1.81
C VAL A 111 -12.65 -5.04 0.29
N LEU A 112 -11.43 -4.91 -0.24
CA LEU A 112 -11.24 -4.86 -1.69
C LEU A 112 -11.46 -6.20 -2.37
N CYS A 113 -11.16 -7.32 -1.72
CA CYS A 113 -11.57 -8.63 -2.21
C CYS A 113 -13.10 -8.75 -2.27
N THR A 114 -13.83 -8.29 -1.26
CA THR A 114 -15.30 -8.33 -1.30
C THR A 114 -15.87 -7.47 -2.42
N ILE A 115 -15.35 -6.25 -2.58
CA ILE A 115 -15.73 -5.35 -3.68
C ILE A 115 -15.34 -5.92 -5.04
N GLY A 116 -14.15 -6.48 -5.19
CA GLY A 116 -13.66 -6.97 -6.46
C GLY A 116 -14.42 -8.20 -6.94
N TYR A 117 -14.64 -9.19 -6.07
CA TYR A 117 -15.17 -10.49 -6.47
C TYR A 117 -16.70 -10.59 -6.39
N TRP A 118 -17.35 -9.86 -5.48
CA TRP A 118 -18.74 -10.11 -5.11
C TRP A 118 -19.69 -8.92 -5.28
N LEU A 119 -19.19 -7.69 -5.44
CA LEU A 119 -19.99 -6.47 -5.62
C LEU A 119 -19.75 -5.84 -7.00
#